data_AF-J2Q4F1-F1
#
_entry.id   AF-J2Q4F1-F1
#
_cell.length_a   1.000
_cell.length_b   1.000
_cell.length_c   1.000
_cell.angle_alpha   90.00
_cell.angle_beta   90.00
_cell.angle_gamma   90.00
#
_symmetry.space_group_name_H-M   'P 1'
#
loop_
_entity.id
_entity.type
_entity.pdbx_description
1 polymer ?
#
loop_
_entity_poly.entity_id
_entity_poly.type
_entity_poly.pdbx_seq_one_letter_code
_entity_poly.pdbx_strand_id
1 'polypeptide(L)'
;MGVEGISAQGLRRELDDPLRTSAHPLYRPLLWAVLACIVVAVTWAALARIDEVTRGEGRVVPVSRMQKIQSLEGGILGDLLVREGDMVRRGQPLVRLDRTHFQTSYDESANQAIVLAAAIARLQAEVLGKGAIAFPPEVPPGSSVARSERELFVSRRSKREEGRRTLHQQMQIAQGQLAIVQPLAARKLVSEMEALKLRQDIAA
;
A
#
# COMPACT_ATOMS: atom_id res chain seq x y z
N MET A 1 -84.30 -34.23 -85.43
CA MET A 1 -83.57 -33.68 -84.28
C MET A 1 -83.08 -34.89 -83.48
N GLY A 2 -81.86 -35.38 -83.60
CA GLY A 2 -80.59 -34.72 -83.82
C GLY A 2 -79.70 -35.06 -82.63
N VAL A 3 -79.19 -36.29 -82.55
CA VAL A 3 -78.08 -36.74 -81.69
C VAL A 3 -77.70 -38.17 -82.17
N GLU A 4 -76.75 -38.28 -83.09
CA GLU A 4 -75.32 -38.60 -82.82
C GLU A 4 -75.04 -40.06 -82.48
N GLY A 5 -75.13 -40.92 -83.51
CA GLY A 5 -74.35 -42.16 -83.54
C GLY A 5 -72.94 -41.84 -84.01
N ILE A 6 -72.11 -41.26 -83.14
CA ILE A 6 -70.67 -41.13 -83.41
C ILE A 6 -70.12 -42.56 -83.47
N SER A 7 -69.96 -43.07 -84.69
CA SER A 7 -69.44 -44.41 -84.94
C SER A 7 -68.09 -44.56 -84.26
N ALA A 8 -67.96 -45.59 -83.40
CA ALA A 8 -66.75 -45.90 -82.63
C ALA A 8 -65.50 -46.12 -83.51
N GLN A 9 -65.68 -46.25 -84.83
CA GLN A 9 -64.61 -46.37 -85.82
C GLN A 9 -64.02 -45.02 -86.25
N GLY A 10 -64.80 -43.92 -86.18
CA GLY A 10 -64.31 -42.56 -86.46
C GLY A 10 -63.46 -42.01 -85.32
N LEU A 11 -63.90 -42.21 -84.07
CA LEU A 11 -63.16 -41.77 -82.88
C LEU A 11 -61.79 -42.47 -82.75
N ARG A 12 -61.68 -43.73 -83.18
CA ARG A 12 -60.42 -44.50 -83.14
C ARG A 12 -59.37 -43.99 -84.13
N ARG A 13 -59.77 -43.44 -85.28
CA ARG A 13 -58.82 -42.86 -86.25
C ARG A 13 -58.32 -41.47 -85.83
N GLU A 14 -59.12 -40.71 -85.09
CA GLU A 14 -58.74 -39.37 -84.59
C GLU A 14 -57.83 -39.45 -83.34
N LEU A 15 -57.94 -40.53 -82.55
CA LEU A 15 -57.17 -40.74 -81.31
C LEU A 15 -55.84 -41.50 -81.51
N ASP A 16 -55.56 -42.02 -82.71
CA ASP A 16 -54.38 -42.85 -82.98
C ASP A 16 -53.10 -42.07 -83.35
N ASP A 17 -53.14 -40.74 -83.54
CA ASP A 17 -51.95 -39.97 -83.93
C ASP A 17 -51.93 -38.51 -83.40
N PRO A 18 -51.57 -38.32 -82.12
CA PRO A 18 -50.58 -37.28 -81.81
C PRO A 18 -49.45 -37.75 -80.86
N LEU A 19 -49.48 -39.02 -80.41
CA LEU A 19 -48.43 -39.60 -79.56
C LEU A 19 -47.40 -40.45 -80.33
N ARG A 20 -47.60 -40.67 -81.63
CA ARG A 20 -46.50 -41.00 -82.56
C ARG A 20 -45.80 -39.71 -82.97
N THR A 21 -45.28 -38.99 -81.97
CA THR A 21 -44.19 -38.06 -82.21
C THR A 21 -43.06 -38.89 -82.80
N SER A 22 -42.90 -38.74 -84.11
CA SER A 22 -41.72 -39.03 -84.90
C SER A 22 -40.65 -39.82 -84.15
N ALA A 23 -40.64 -41.15 -84.34
CA ALA A 23 -39.49 -41.97 -84.00
C ALA A 23 -38.33 -41.63 -84.96
N HIS A 24 -37.84 -40.39 -84.86
CA HIS A 24 -36.64 -39.94 -85.53
C HIS A 24 -35.48 -40.75 -84.93
N PRO A 25 -34.65 -41.44 -85.72
CA PRO A 25 -33.54 -42.28 -85.22
C PRO A 25 -32.54 -41.53 -84.31
N LEU A 26 -32.69 -40.21 -84.19
CA LEU A 26 -31.95 -39.27 -83.35
C LEU A 26 -32.42 -39.19 -81.89
N TYR A 27 -33.59 -39.73 -81.48
CA TYR A 27 -34.02 -39.64 -80.07
C TYR A 27 -33.20 -40.54 -79.13
N ARG A 28 -32.73 -41.70 -79.62
CA ARG A 28 -31.89 -42.62 -78.84
C ARG A 28 -30.54 -42.00 -78.49
N PRO A 29 -29.75 -41.44 -79.43
CA PRO A 29 -28.51 -40.76 -79.08
C PRO A 29 -28.76 -39.51 -78.23
N LEU A 30 -29.87 -38.80 -78.42
CA LEU A 30 -30.24 -37.66 -77.58
C LEU A 30 -30.46 -38.08 -76.11
N LEU A 31 -31.19 -39.18 -75.86
CA LEU A 31 -31.40 -39.72 -74.51
C LEU A 31 -30.08 -40.16 -73.86
N TRP A 32 -29.20 -40.83 -74.60
CA TRP A 32 -27.88 -41.21 -74.08
C TRP A 32 -26.98 -39.99 -73.82
N ALA A 33 -27.05 -38.95 -74.65
CA ALA A 33 -26.32 -37.71 -74.44
C ALA A 33 -26.81 -36.96 -73.19
N VAL A 34 -28.12 -36.90 -72.98
CA VAL A 34 -28.71 -36.32 -71.76
C VAL A 34 -28.30 -37.14 -70.54
N LEU A 35 -28.37 -38.47 -70.61
CA LEU A 35 -27.94 -39.34 -69.51
C LEU A 35 -26.45 -39.15 -69.18
N ALA A 36 -25.59 -39.10 -70.20
CA ALA A 36 -24.17 -38.85 -70.02
C ALA A 36 -23.90 -37.48 -69.40
N CYS A 37 -24.62 -36.44 -69.84
CA CYS A 37 -24.51 -35.09 -69.27
C CYS A 37 -24.89 -35.07 -67.78
N ILE A 38 -25.96 -35.77 -67.39
CA ILE A 38 -26.37 -35.91 -65.99
C ILE A 38 -25.28 -36.64 -65.18
N VAL A 39 -24.75 -37.75 -65.68
CA VAL A 39 -23.70 -38.52 -64.99
C VAL A 39 -22.44 -37.67 -64.77
N VAL A 40 -22.04 -36.90 -65.78
CA VAL A 40 -20.89 -35.99 -65.70
C VAL A 40 -21.15 -34.88 -64.68
N ALA A 41 -22.33 -34.25 -64.69
CA ALA A 41 -22.68 -33.19 -63.76
C ALA A 41 -22.73 -33.69 -62.30
N VAL A 42 -23.28 -34.89 -62.06
CA VAL A 42 -23.32 -35.50 -60.72
C VAL A 42 -21.93 -35.86 -60.23
N THR A 43 -21.09 -36.43 -61.10
CA THR A 43 -19.70 -36.78 -60.75
C THR A 43 -18.90 -35.52 -60.43
N TRP A 44 -19.06 -34.46 -61.24
CA TRP A 44 -18.43 -33.18 -60.97
C TRP A 44 -18.89 -32.57 -59.64
N ALA A 45 -20.19 -32.55 -59.36
CA ALA A 45 -20.74 -32.04 -58.10
C ALA A 45 -20.27 -32.84 -56.87
N ALA A 46 -20.07 -34.15 -57.01
CA ALA A 46 -19.55 -35.00 -55.93
C ALA A 46 -18.06 -34.75 -55.63
N LEU A 47 -17.27 -34.36 -56.63
CA LEU A 47 -15.85 -34.03 -56.46
C LEU A 47 -15.62 -32.55 -56.12
N ALA A 48 -16.58 -31.68 -56.39
CA ALA A 48 -16.48 -30.26 -56.12
C ALA A 48 -16.46 -30.01 -54.59
N ARG A 49 -15.30 -29.64 -54.07
CA ARG A 49 -15.17 -29.13 -52.70
C ARG A 49 -15.60 -27.67 -52.70
N ILE A 50 -16.62 -27.36 -51.90
CA ILE A 50 -17.04 -25.99 -51.64
C ILE A 50 -16.23 -25.50 -50.44
N ASP A 51 -15.31 -24.56 -50.69
CA ASP A 51 -14.54 -23.93 -49.63
C ASP A 51 -15.41 -22.87 -48.94
N GLU A 52 -15.98 -23.22 -47.80
CA GLU A 52 -16.70 -22.28 -46.95
C GLU A 52 -15.70 -21.47 -46.12
N VAL A 53 -15.45 -20.22 -46.53
CA VAL A 53 -14.63 -19.29 -45.75
C VAL A 53 -15.52 -18.56 -44.74
N THR A 54 -15.72 -19.15 -43.58
CA THR A 54 -16.36 -18.48 -42.44
C THR A 54 -15.42 -17.39 -41.91
N ARG A 55 -15.75 -16.12 -42.18
CA ARG A 55 -15.05 -14.97 -41.59
C ARG A 55 -15.62 -14.71 -40.19
N GLY A 56 -14.89 -15.13 -39.16
CA GLY A 56 -15.17 -14.75 -37.78
C GLY A 56 -14.43 -13.45 -37.42
N GLU A 57 -15.13 -12.48 -36.84
CA GLU A 57 -14.48 -11.29 -36.26
C GLU A 57 -13.79 -11.67 -34.94
N GLY A 58 -12.48 -11.87 -34.98
CA GLY A 58 -11.67 -12.01 -33.78
C GLY A 58 -11.30 -10.64 -33.21
N ARG A 59 -11.93 -10.21 -32.11
CA ARG A 59 -11.49 -9.01 -31.38
C ARG A 59 -10.41 -9.41 -30.37
N VAL A 60 -9.18 -8.94 -30.59
CA VAL A 60 -8.09 -9.05 -29.61
C VAL A 60 -8.38 -8.06 -28.48
N VAL A 61 -9.01 -8.55 -27.41
CA VAL A 61 -9.17 -7.77 -26.17
C VAL A 61 -7.99 -8.08 -25.27
N PRO A 62 -7.16 -7.09 -24.90
CA PRO A 62 -6.09 -7.32 -23.94
C PRO A 62 -6.69 -7.74 -22.59
N VAL A 63 -6.21 -8.86 -22.04
CA VAL A 63 -6.62 -9.40 -20.70
C VAL A 63 -6.04 -8.55 -19.55
N SER A 64 -5.44 -7.40 -19.86
CA SER A 64 -4.86 -6.49 -18.88
C SER A 64 -5.96 -5.68 -18.20
N ARG A 65 -6.33 -6.07 -16.98
CA ARG A 65 -7.12 -5.21 -16.08
C ARG A 65 -6.39 -3.86 -15.96
N MET A 66 -7.07 -2.78 -16.32
CA MET A 66 -6.58 -1.43 -16.06
C MET A 66 -6.41 -1.26 -14.55
N GLN A 67 -5.16 -1.31 -14.06
CA GLN A 67 -4.86 -1.09 -12.66
C GLN A 67 -4.65 0.41 -12.44
N LYS A 68 -5.58 1.05 -11.74
CA LYS A 68 -5.44 2.45 -11.33
C LYS A 68 -4.46 2.54 -10.17
N ILE A 69 -3.20 2.87 -10.45
CA ILE A 69 -2.16 3.09 -9.43
C ILE A 69 -2.38 4.49 -8.85
N GLN A 70 -2.73 4.54 -7.56
CA GLN A 70 -2.90 5.79 -6.80
C GLN A 70 -1.94 5.76 -5.61
N SER A 71 -1.29 6.88 -5.32
CA SER A 71 -0.49 7.00 -4.10
C SER A 71 -1.44 7.06 -2.89
N LEU A 72 -1.20 6.23 -1.88
CA LEU A 72 -1.92 6.29 -0.60
C LEU A 72 -1.45 7.48 0.24
N GLU A 73 -0.19 7.88 0.05
CA GLU A 73 0.42 9.04 0.69
C GLU A 73 0.39 10.17 -0.35
N GLY A 74 -0.59 11.06 -0.24
CA GLY A 74 -0.66 12.27 -1.07
C GLY A 74 0.60 13.11 -0.84
N GLY A 75 1.29 13.49 -1.91
CA GLY A 75 2.51 14.29 -1.87
C GLY A 75 2.71 15.02 -3.20
N ILE A 76 3.58 16.03 -3.21
CA ILE A 76 3.92 16.77 -4.43
C ILE A 76 4.67 15.82 -5.37
N LEU A 77 4.24 15.75 -6.62
CA LEU A 77 4.88 14.93 -7.65
C LEU A 77 6.25 15.56 -7.97
N GLY A 78 7.33 14.83 -7.68
CA GLY A 78 8.69 15.28 -7.99
C GLY A 78 9.03 14.99 -9.44
N ASP A 79 9.19 13.71 -9.77
CA ASP A 79 9.52 13.26 -11.12
C ASP A 79 8.61 12.11 -11.57
N LEU A 80 8.22 12.14 -12.85
CA LEU A 80 7.60 11.03 -13.55
C LEU A 80 8.69 10.27 -14.32
N LEU A 81 8.93 8.99 -13.98
CA LEU A 81 10.02 8.19 -14.54
C LEU A 81 9.61 7.39 -15.78
N VAL A 82 8.35 7.46 -16.18
CA VAL A 82 7.76 6.67 -17.26
C VAL A 82 6.88 7.54 -18.15
N ARG A 83 6.82 7.24 -19.44
CA ARG A 83 5.95 7.93 -20.39
C ARG A 83 4.75 7.07 -20.74
N GLU A 84 3.68 7.69 -21.23
CA GLU A 84 2.52 6.97 -21.72
C GLU A 84 2.92 5.99 -22.84
N GLY A 85 2.60 4.71 -22.65
CA GLY A 85 2.95 3.64 -23.60
C GLY A 85 4.21 2.84 -23.25
N ASP A 86 4.97 3.22 -22.22
CA ASP A 86 6.14 2.44 -21.78
C ASP A 86 5.73 1.10 -21.14
N MET A 87 6.45 0.03 -21.49
CA MET A 87 6.30 -1.28 -20.86
C MET A 87 6.98 -1.29 -19.49
N VAL A 88 6.19 -1.34 -18.42
CA VAL A 88 6.68 -1.33 -17.04
C VAL A 88 6.68 -2.71 -16.40
N ARG A 89 7.70 -2.99 -15.58
CA ARG A 89 7.79 -4.24 -14.80
C ARG A 89 7.23 -4.05 -13.40
N ARG A 90 6.76 -5.15 -12.78
CA ARG A 90 6.32 -5.12 -11.38
C ARG A 90 7.47 -4.68 -10.46
N GLY A 91 7.23 -3.66 -9.65
CA GLY A 91 8.22 -3.09 -8.73
C GLY A 91 9.09 -1.98 -9.34
N GLN A 92 8.90 -1.62 -10.61
CA GLN A 92 9.57 -0.48 -11.21
C GLN A 92 9.00 0.83 -10.64
N PRO A 93 9.85 1.77 -10.17
CA PRO A 93 9.39 3.08 -9.74
C PRO A 93 8.84 3.87 -10.94
N LEU A 94 7.57 4.24 -10.86
CA LEU A 94 6.87 5.00 -11.91
C LEU A 94 6.92 6.51 -11.65
N VAL A 95 6.78 6.87 -10.38
CA VAL A 95 6.73 8.25 -9.90
C VAL A 95 7.64 8.35 -8.69
N ARG A 96 8.40 9.44 -8.61
CA ARG A 96 9.14 9.84 -7.41
C ARG A 96 8.47 11.06 -6.82
N LEU A 97 7.95 10.92 -5.60
CA LEU A 97 7.42 12.04 -4.84
C LEU A 97 8.58 12.91 -4.33
N ASP A 98 8.33 14.20 -4.17
CA ASP A 98 9.31 15.12 -3.58
C ASP A 98 9.63 14.66 -2.15
N ARG A 99 10.92 14.40 -1.91
CA ARG A 99 11.42 13.88 -0.64
C ARG A 99 11.63 14.97 0.40
N THR A 100 11.62 16.25 0.02
CA THR A 100 12.05 17.35 0.89
C THR A 100 11.23 17.43 2.17
N HIS A 101 9.89 17.36 2.07
CA HIS A 101 9.02 17.41 3.24
C HIS A 101 9.15 16.15 4.11
N PHE A 102 9.15 14.96 3.50
CA PHE A 102 9.23 13.70 4.24
C PHE A 102 10.59 13.52 4.92
N GLN A 103 11.67 13.92 4.27
CA GLN A 103 13.02 13.88 4.83
C GLN A 103 13.15 14.84 6.00
N THR A 104 12.61 16.06 5.89
CA THR A 104 12.63 17.04 6.98
C THR A 104 11.88 16.52 8.21
N SER A 105 10.67 15.97 8.03
CA SER A 105 9.90 15.41 9.14
C SER A 105 10.59 14.20 9.79
N TYR A 106 11.26 13.38 8.99
CA TYR A 106 12.04 12.25 9.49
C TYR A 106 13.25 12.74 10.31
N ASP A 107 14.03 13.68 9.76
CA ASP A 107 15.21 14.24 10.41
C ASP A 107 14.83 14.97 11.72
N GLU A 108 13.72 15.69 11.74
CA GLU A 108 13.18 16.31 12.95
C GLU A 108 12.85 15.26 14.02
N SER A 109 12.08 14.22 13.64
CA SER A 109 11.69 13.15 14.56
C SER A 109 12.91 12.37 15.09
N ALA A 110 13.90 12.10 14.22
CA ALA A 110 15.14 11.45 14.58
C ALA A 110 15.96 12.31 15.56
N ASN A 111 16.07 13.62 15.31
CA ASN A 111 16.74 14.54 16.22
C ASN A 111 16.04 14.64 17.58
N GLN A 112 14.70 14.69 17.60
CA GLN A 112 13.94 14.66 18.85
C GLN A 112 14.22 13.38 19.65
N ALA A 113 14.26 12.22 18.99
CA ALA A 113 14.60 10.96 19.64
C ALA A 113 15.99 10.98 20.29
N ILE A 114 17.00 11.55 19.61
CA ILE A 114 18.36 11.71 20.15
C ILE A 114 18.36 12.61 21.40
N VAL A 115 17.64 13.74 21.36
CA VAL A 115 17.53 14.66 22.49
C VAL A 115 16.86 13.98 23.69
N LEU A 116 15.76 13.26 23.46
CA LEU A 116 15.06 12.54 24.52
C LEU A 116 15.94 11.41 25.11
N ALA A 117 16.66 10.67 24.28
CA ALA A 117 17.58 9.63 24.75
C ALA A 117 18.69 10.21 25.64
N ALA A 118 19.25 11.36 25.28
CA ALA A 118 20.23 12.07 26.09
C ALA A 118 19.65 12.53 27.45
N ALA A 119 18.42 13.08 27.44
CA ALA A 119 17.73 13.50 28.65
C ALA A 119 17.42 12.32 29.58
N ILE A 120 16.98 11.18 29.03
CA ILE A 120 16.75 9.94 29.80
C ILE A 120 18.05 9.48 30.44
N ALA A 121 19.16 9.45 29.69
CA ALA A 121 20.46 9.06 30.21
C ALA A 121 20.91 9.98 31.38
N ARG A 122 20.70 11.30 31.25
CA ARG A 122 20.95 12.25 32.34
C ARG A 122 20.08 11.96 33.56
N LEU A 123 18.77 11.83 33.38
CA LEU A 123 17.83 11.58 34.49
C LEU A 123 18.15 10.28 35.22
N GLN A 124 18.47 9.22 34.48
CA GLN A 124 18.92 7.95 35.07
C GLN A 124 20.22 8.13 35.89
N ALA A 125 21.17 8.92 35.39
CA ALA A 125 22.39 9.23 36.14
C ALA A 125 22.11 10.05 37.42
N GLU A 126 21.16 10.99 37.37
CA GLU A 126 20.72 11.79 38.52
C GLU A 126 20.02 10.94 39.59
N VAL A 127 19.12 10.04 39.17
CA VAL A 127 18.38 9.15 40.07
C VAL A 127 19.30 8.13 40.72
N LEU A 128 20.21 7.53 39.96
CA LEU A 128 21.17 6.53 40.47
C LEU A 128 22.38 7.16 41.18
N GLY A 129 22.48 8.49 41.23
CA GLY A 129 23.61 9.20 41.85
C GLY A 129 24.96 8.94 41.18
N LYS A 130 24.97 8.61 39.88
CA LYS A 130 26.20 8.26 39.14
C LYS A 130 27.14 9.46 39.01
N GLY A 131 28.44 9.20 38.89
CA GLY A 131 29.49 10.23 38.70
C GLY A 131 29.38 10.96 37.36
N ALA A 132 28.98 10.25 36.32
CA ALA A 132 28.93 10.73 34.94
C ALA A 132 27.71 10.14 34.21
N ILE A 133 27.28 10.83 33.14
CA ILE A 133 26.24 10.36 32.24
C ILE A 133 26.83 9.31 31.28
N ALA A 134 26.25 8.12 31.26
CA ALA A 134 26.55 7.11 30.24
C ALA A 134 25.55 7.30 29.09
N PHE A 135 26.01 7.89 28.00
CA PHE A 135 25.17 8.09 26.82
C PHE A 135 24.99 6.78 26.05
N PRO A 136 23.77 6.50 25.57
CA PRO A 136 23.52 5.34 24.73
C PRO A 136 24.11 5.58 23.32
N PRO A 137 24.36 4.53 22.52
CA PRO A 137 25.13 4.62 21.26
C PRO A 137 24.50 5.55 20.22
N GLU A 138 23.20 5.84 20.32
CA GLU A 138 22.47 6.75 19.46
C GLU A 138 22.87 8.23 19.68
N VAL A 139 23.47 8.56 20.82
CA VAL A 139 23.89 9.91 21.17
C VAL A 139 25.43 10.00 21.14
N PRO A 140 26.04 10.60 20.10
CA PRO A 140 27.47 10.76 20.04
C PRO A 140 27.96 11.62 21.21
N PRO A 141 28.99 11.20 21.96
CA PRO A 141 29.46 11.93 23.14
C PRO A 141 30.06 13.32 22.80
N GLY A 142 30.40 13.59 21.53
CA GLY A 142 30.86 14.89 21.05
C GLY A 142 29.76 15.82 20.51
N SER A 143 28.51 15.35 20.43
CA SER A 143 27.39 16.16 19.94
C SER A 143 27.16 17.41 20.81
N SER A 144 26.56 18.45 20.23
CA SER A 144 26.12 19.63 20.98
C SER A 144 25.14 19.23 22.09
N VAL A 145 24.21 18.33 21.80
CA VAL A 145 23.22 17.80 22.76
C VAL A 145 23.90 17.15 23.97
N ALA A 146 24.87 16.26 23.75
CA ALA A 146 25.58 15.60 24.85
C ALA A 146 26.36 16.58 25.73
N ARG A 147 26.93 17.64 25.14
CA ARG A 147 27.63 18.69 25.89
C ARG A 147 26.69 19.49 26.77
N SER A 148 25.58 19.99 26.20
CA SER A 148 24.57 20.74 26.94
C SER A 148 23.99 19.93 28.10
N GLU A 149 23.69 18.64 27.89
CA GLU A 149 23.17 17.76 28.95
C GLU A 149 24.20 17.50 30.06
N ARG A 150 25.49 17.38 29.73
CA ARG A 150 26.56 17.26 30.74
C ARG A 150 26.68 18.52 31.59
N GLU A 151 26.67 19.69 30.96
CA GLU A 151 26.74 20.97 31.67
C GLU A 151 25.55 21.15 32.62
N LEU A 152 24.35 20.82 32.14
CA LEU A 152 23.13 20.84 32.94
C LEU A 152 23.23 19.89 34.14
N PHE A 153 23.73 18.67 33.93
CA PHE A 153 23.93 17.68 34.98
C PHE A 153 24.90 18.16 36.07
N VAL A 154 26.05 18.70 35.67
CA VAL A 154 27.06 19.22 36.61
C VAL A 154 26.49 20.38 37.42
N SER A 155 25.78 21.31 36.77
CA SER A 155 25.15 22.46 37.44
C SER A 155 24.05 22.04 38.43
N ARG A 156 23.21 21.07 38.07
CA ARG A 156 22.18 20.53 38.98
C ARG A 156 22.80 19.82 40.18
N ARG A 157 23.87 19.05 39.95
CA ARG A 157 24.57 18.33 41.00
C ARG A 157 25.23 19.28 42.00
N SER A 158 25.91 20.33 41.53
CA SER A 158 26.54 21.32 42.42
C SER A 158 25.52 22.02 43.30
N LYS A 159 24.39 22.46 42.72
CA LYS A 159 23.28 23.07 43.48
C LYS A 159 22.69 22.13 44.53
N ARG A 160 22.52 20.84 44.19
CA ARG A 160 22.03 19.84 45.14
C ARG A 160 23.00 19.64 46.31
N GLU A 161 24.29 19.56 46.02
CA GLU A 161 25.32 19.38 47.05
C GLU A 161 25.46 20.62 47.93
N GLU A 162 25.37 21.82 47.35
CA GLU A 162 25.35 23.08 48.09
C GLU A 162 24.15 23.16 49.03
N GLY A 163 22.94 22.88 48.55
CA GLY A 163 21.75 22.83 49.41
C GLY A 163 21.90 21.82 50.55
N ARG A 164 22.48 20.66 50.28
CA ARG A 164 22.77 19.64 51.30
C ARG A 164 23.77 20.15 52.35
N ARG A 165 24.84 20.83 51.93
CA ARG A 165 25.82 21.44 52.84
C ARG A 165 25.19 22.50 53.73
N THR A 166 24.36 23.37 53.17
CA THR A 166 23.66 24.42 53.92
C THR A 166 22.74 23.82 54.99
N LEU A 167 21.96 22.79 54.65
CA LEU A 167 21.11 22.09 55.62
C LEU A 167 21.93 21.43 56.73
N HIS A 168 23.05 20.77 56.38
CA HIS A 168 23.96 20.19 57.37
C HIS A 168 24.54 21.24 58.32
N GLN A 169 24.92 22.41 57.79
CA GLN A 169 25.45 23.51 58.59
C GLN A 169 24.39 24.06 59.56
N GLN A 170 23.14 24.22 59.11
CA GLN A 170 22.03 24.64 59.97
C GLN A 170 21.78 23.62 61.10
N MET A 171 21.77 22.32 60.77
CA MET A 171 21.64 21.26 61.78
C MET A 171 22.76 21.30 62.83
N GLN A 172 24.01 21.51 62.41
CA GLN A 172 25.15 21.62 63.33
C GLN A 172 25.03 22.83 64.26
N ILE A 173 24.62 23.98 63.73
CA ILE A 173 24.37 25.19 64.53
C ILE A 173 23.24 24.95 65.54
N ALA A 174 22.13 24.38 65.10
CA ALA A 174 20.98 24.07 65.96
C ALA A 174 21.34 23.06 67.08
N GLN A 175 22.12 22.03 66.75
CA GLN A 175 22.64 21.07 67.75
C GLN A 175 23.58 21.74 68.76
N GLY A 176 24.47 22.62 68.29
CA GLY A 176 25.35 23.41 69.17
C GLY A 176 24.58 24.31 70.12
N GLN A 177 23.52 24.99 69.63
CA GLN A 177 22.62 25.78 70.47
C GLN A 177 21.93 24.92 71.53
N LEU A 178 21.43 23.74 71.16
CA LEU A 178 20.80 22.83 72.12
C LEU A 178 21.78 22.37 73.21
N ALA A 179 23.03 22.06 72.85
CA ALA A 179 24.06 21.63 73.80
C ALA A 179 24.40 22.72 74.83
N ILE A 180 24.27 24.00 74.46
CA ILE A 180 24.46 25.15 75.36
C ILE A 180 23.21 25.37 76.22
N VAL A 181 22.01 25.33 75.63
CA VAL A 181 20.75 25.65 76.31
C VAL A 181 20.29 24.55 77.27
N GLN A 182 20.52 23.27 76.96
CA GLN A 182 20.13 22.13 77.82
C GLN A 182 20.65 22.23 79.28
N PRO A 183 21.95 22.43 79.53
CA PRO A 183 22.47 22.54 80.89
C PRO A 183 22.05 23.85 81.58
N LEU A 184 21.80 24.93 80.83
CA LEU A 184 21.32 26.20 81.38
C LEU A 184 19.86 26.13 81.83
N ALA A 185 19.01 25.45 81.05
CA ALA A 185 17.64 25.12 81.41
C ALA A 185 17.58 24.17 82.63
N ALA A 186 18.43 23.14 82.67
CA ALA A 186 18.52 22.20 83.79
C ALA A 186 18.93 22.89 85.11
N ARG A 187 19.57 24.06 85.05
CA ARG A 187 19.95 24.88 86.22
C ARG A 187 18.93 25.96 86.58
N LYS A 188 17.72 25.98 85.98
CA LYS A 188 16.66 27.00 86.20
C LYS A 188 17.07 28.45 85.88
N LEU A 189 18.02 28.66 84.98
CA LEU A 189 18.53 29.99 84.62
C LEU A 189 17.91 30.57 83.33
N VAL A 190 17.05 29.82 82.63
CA VAL A 190 16.37 30.24 81.40
C VAL A 190 14.91 29.74 81.42
N SER A 191 13.98 30.54 80.89
CA SER A 191 12.54 30.29 80.91
C SER A 191 12.16 29.02 80.12
N GLU A 192 11.41 28.09 80.73
CA GLU A 192 11.02 26.79 80.14
C GLU A 192 10.31 26.92 78.78
N MET A 193 9.68 28.07 78.49
CA MET A 193 9.03 28.33 77.20
C MET A 193 10.01 28.44 76.02
N GLU A 194 11.23 28.96 76.23
CA GLU A 194 12.21 29.12 75.14
C GLU A 194 12.80 27.77 74.71
N ALA A 195 13.01 26.87 75.67
CA ALA A 195 13.47 25.51 75.40
C ALA A 195 12.41 24.66 74.67
N LEU A 196 11.12 24.88 74.96
CA LEU A 196 10.00 24.23 74.27
C LEU A 196 9.84 24.71 72.82
N LYS A 197 10.00 26.02 72.57
CA LYS A 197 9.89 26.60 71.23
C LYS A 197 11.01 26.12 70.29
N LEU A 198 12.24 26.04 70.80
CA LEU A 198 13.40 25.57 70.03
C LEU A 198 13.29 24.08 69.64
N ARG A 199 12.62 23.25 70.46
CA ARG A 199 12.32 21.85 70.11
C ARG A 199 11.27 21.73 68.99
N GLN A 200 10.30 22.64 68.92
CA GLN A 200 9.29 22.63 67.86
C GLN A 200 9.86 23.06 66.51
N ASP A 201 10.73 24.09 66.47
CA ASP A 201 11.35 24.57 65.23
C ASP A 201 12.27 23.53 64.55
N ILE A 202 12.76 22.52 65.29
CA ILE A 202 13.63 21.45 64.76
C ILE A 202 12.81 20.22 64.31
N ALA A 203 11.57 20.07 64.77
CA ALA A 203 10.70 18.94 64.42
C ALA A 203 9.81 19.18 63.18
N ALA A 204 9.77 20.42 62.69
CA ALA A 204 9.11 20.82 61.45
C ALA A 204 10.09 20.84 60.28
#